data_AF-A0A3D3PBT2-F1
#
_entry.id   AF-A0A3D3PBT2-F1
#
_cell.length_a   1.000
_cell.length_b   1.000
_cell.length_c   1.000
_cell.angle_alpha   90.00
_cell.angle_beta   90.00
_cell.angle_gamma   90.00
#
_symmetry.space_group_name_H-M   'P 1'
#
loop_
_entity.id
_entity.type
_entity.pdbx_description
1 polymer ?
#
loop_
_entity_poly.entity_id
_entity_poly.type
_entity_poly.pdbx_seq_one_letter_code
_entity_poly.pdbx_strand_id
1 'polypeptide(L)'
;GDAVDNIPGIPGVGEKTAKLLIKQYGSVENIIANSHELKGKLKENVEQYAEQGLVSKKLAKIILNAPIELDEEGLLINEPSRELLEPLFAELEFRTIGKRVFGEEFNVTEVSVTQTSGQMDLFGNVTQTTTVQTQVIVEEIVTASNNISNTPHT
;
A
#
# COMPACT_ATOMS: atom_id res chain seq x y z
N GLY A 1 -15.13 20.54 -0.49
CA GLY A 1 -15.06 19.28 -1.24
C GLY A 1 -13.61 18.85 -1.30
N ASP A 2 -13.35 17.85 -2.11
CA ASP A 2 -12.02 17.32 -2.44
C ASP A 2 -11.99 17.02 -3.95
N ALA A 3 -11.11 17.68 -4.69
CA ALA A 3 -11.02 17.49 -6.13
C ALA A 3 -10.33 16.17 -6.51
N VAL A 4 -9.45 15.65 -5.66
CA VAL A 4 -8.71 14.40 -5.92
C VAL A 4 -9.67 13.21 -5.82
N ASP A 5 -10.55 13.24 -4.82
CA ASP A 5 -11.54 12.19 -4.57
C ASP A 5 -12.89 12.44 -5.26
N ASN A 6 -12.98 13.42 -6.17
CA ASN A 6 -14.22 13.81 -6.87
C ASN A 6 -15.38 14.15 -5.91
N ILE A 7 -15.08 14.72 -4.75
CA ILE A 7 -16.07 15.15 -3.74
C ILE A 7 -16.42 16.62 -3.98
N PRO A 8 -17.60 16.97 -4.52
CA PRO A 8 -17.90 18.33 -4.95
C PRO A 8 -18.01 19.34 -3.80
N GLY A 9 -18.55 18.96 -2.63
CA GLY A 9 -18.82 19.89 -1.53
C GLY A 9 -19.92 20.91 -1.87
N ILE A 10 -19.97 22.06 -1.19
CA ILE A 10 -20.91 23.15 -1.49
C ILE A 10 -20.21 24.16 -2.42
N PRO A 11 -20.76 24.44 -3.62
CA PRO A 11 -20.18 25.44 -4.53
C PRO A 11 -20.01 26.80 -3.88
N GLY A 12 -18.88 27.48 -4.15
CA GLY A 12 -18.57 28.79 -3.57
C GLY A 12 -18.13 28.76 -2.09
N VAL A 13 -18.12 27.60 -1.44
CA VAL A 13 -17.54 27.41 -0.10
C VAL A 13 -16.17 26.75 -0.23
N GLY A 14 -15.13 27.58 -0.32
CA GLY A 14 -13.73 27.13 -0.31
C GLY A 14 -13.19 26.90 1.12
N GLU A 15 -11.95 26.42 1.22
CA GLU A 15 -11.30 26.06 2.50
C GLU A 15 -11.34 27.18 3.55
N LYS A 16 -10.99 28.43 3.15
CA LYS A 16 -10.96 29.58 4.07
C LYS A 16 -12.34 29.86 4.68
N THR A 17 -13.37 29.85 3.84
CA THR A 17 -14.75 30.10 4.24
C THR A 17 -15.29 28.93 5.07
N ALA A 18 -14.99 27.70 4.67
CA ALA A 18 -15.38 26.50 5.41
C ALA A 18 -14.81 26.52 6.85
N LYS A 19 -13.53 26.88 7.04
CA LYS A 19 -12.93 27.00 8.37
C LYS A 19 -13.64 28.03 9.25
N LEU A 20 -14.02 29.18 8.69
CA LEU A 20 -14.77 30.21 9.43
C LEU A 20 -16.15 29.71 9.87
N LEU A 21 -16.88 29.08 8.94
CA LEU A 21 -18.22 28.55 9.20
C LEU A 21 -18.18 27.40 10.22
N ILE A 22 -17.22 26.49 10.09
CA ILE A 22 -17.05 25.39 11.05
C ILE A 22 -16.64 25.93 12.42
N LYS A 23 -15.79 26.97 12.50
CA LYS A 23 -15.46 27.62 13.77
C LYS A 23 -16.69 28.25 14.44
N GLN A 24 -17.62 28.79 13.65
CA GLN A 24 -18.82 29.46 14.17
C GLN A 24 -19.95 28.48 14.52
N TYR A 25 -20.24 27.50 13.66
CA TYR A 25 -21.41 26.63 13.76
C TYR A 25 -21.07 25.18 14.15
N GLY A 26 -19.80 24.79 14.12
CA GLY A 26 -19.29 23.48 14.55
C GLY A 26 -19.39 22.37 13.50
N SER A 27 -20.53 22.25 12.81
CA SER A 27 -20.77 21.16 11.84
C SER A 27 -21.46 21.63 10.56
N VAL A 28 -21.37 20.83 9.50
CA VAL A 28 -22.07 21.11 8.23
C VAL A 28 -23.59 21.14 8.43
N GLU A 29 -24.11 20.24 9.25
CA GLU A 29 -25.54 20.19 9.62
C GLU A 29 -25.97 21.49 10.30
N ASN A 30 -25.16 22.01 11.22
CA ASN A 30 -25.45 23.24 11.92
C ASN A 30 -25.35 24.46 10.99
N ILE A 31 -24.41 24.45 10.03
CA ILE A 31 -24.32 25.50 9.01
C ILE A 31 -25.60 25.54 8.17
N ILE A 32 -26.12 24.38 7.77
CA ILE A 32 -27.36 24.27 6.99
C ILE A 32 -28.57 24.70 7.84
N ALA A 33 -28.66 24.25 9.09
CA ALA A 33 -29.77 24.62 9.99
C ALA A 33 -29.82 26.14 10.28
N ASN A 34 -28.66 26.79 10.30
CA ASN A 34 -28.52 28.24 10.53
C ASN A 34 -28.27 29.01 9.22
N SER A 35 -28.68 28.48 8.06
CA SER A 35 -28.48 29.13 6.75
C SER A 35 -29.05 30.55 6.69
N HIS A 36 -30.10 30.82 7.48
CA HIS A 36 -30.76 32.12 7.56
C HIS A 36 -29.86 33.25 8.08
N GLU A 37 -28.81 32.95 8.86
CA GLU A 37 -27.83 33.93 9.35
C GLU A 37 -26.77 34.29 8.29
N LEU A 38 -26.66 33.46 7.25
CA LEU A 38 -25.72 33.65 6.15
C LEU A 38 -26.20 34.76 5.21
N LYS A 39 -25.26 35.42 4.53
CA LYS A 39 -25.55 36.59 3.67
C LYS A 39 -25.18 36.33 2.21
N GLY A 40 -25.96 36.92 1.32
CA GLY A 40 -25.72 36.93 -0.13
C GLY A 40 -25.63 35.53 -0.75
N LYS A 41 -24.77 35.38 -1.75
CA LYS A 41 -24.60 34.15 -2.53
C LYS A 41 -24.21 32.92 -1.70
N LEU A 42 -23.58 33.13 -0.54
CA LEU A 42 -23.22 32.04 0.35
C LEU A 42 -24.46 31.37 0.97
N LYS A 43 -25.47 32.16 1.33
CA LYS A 43 -26.76 31.65 1.81
C LYS A 43 -27.45 30.80 0.74
N GLU A 44 -27.60 31.38 -0.45
CA GLU A 44 -28.24 30.71 -1.59
C GLU A 44 -27.57 29.38 -1.91
N ASN A 45 -26.23 29.34 -1.94
CA ASN A 45 -25.50 28.11 -2.20
C ASN A 45 -25.65 27.07 -1.08
N VAL A 46 -25.63 27.48 0.19
CA VAL A 46 -25.80 26.54 1.30
C VAL A 46 -27.21 25.95 1.30
N GLU A 47 -28.24 26.74 0.99
CA GLU A 47 -29.62 26.27 0.90
C GLU A 47 -29.85 25.38 -0.33
N GLN A 48 -29.33 25.78 -1.50
CA GLN A 48 -29.50 25.04 -2.74
C GLN A 48 -28.73 23.71 -2.76
N TYR A 49 -27.53 23.66 -2.16
CA TYR A 49 -26.65 22.49 -2.18
C TYR A 49 -26.51 21.81 -0.82
N ALA A 50 -27.50 21.98 0.07
CA ALA A 50 -27.51 21.40 1.41
C ALA A 50 -27.30 19.87 1.38
N GLU A 51 -28.09 19.16 0.57
CA GLU A 51 -27.99 17.70 0.43
C GLU A 51 -26.63 17.27 -0.13
N GLN A 52 -26.12 17.97 -1.15
CA GLN A 52 -24.80 17.73 -1.71
C GLN A 52 -23.69 17.91 -0.66
N GLY A 53 -23.82 18.90 0.22
CA GLY A 53 -22.92 19.12 1.35
C GLY A 53 -22.94 17.95 2.35
N LEU A 54 -24.13 17.43 2.69
CA LEU A 54 -24.29 16.29 3.59
C LEU A 54 -23.73 14.99 2.98
N VAL A 55 -24.00 14.74 1.70
CA VAL A 55 -23.42 13.60 0.98
C VAL A 55 -21.90 13.72 0.92
N SER A 56 -21.37 14.91 0.62
CA SER A 56 -19.93 15.15 0.60
C SER A 56 -19.28 14.86 1.96
N LYS A 57 -19.94 15.23 3.06
CA LYS A 57 -19.48 14.90 4.42
C LYS A 57 -19.48 13.38 4.65
N LYS A 58 -20.52 12.69 4.20
CA LYS A 58 -20.62 11.23 4.34
C LYS A 58 -19.51 10.52 3.58
N LEU A 59 -19.21 10.95 2.36
CA LEU A 59 -18.15 10.38 1.52
C LEU A 59 -16.76 10.63 2.10
N ALA A 60 -16.53 11.80 2.69
CA ALA A 60 -15.25 12.14 3.32
C ALA A 60 -15.06 11.54 4.72
N LYS A 61 -16.08 10.90 5.31
CA LYS A 61 -16.03 10.38 6.68
C LYS A 61 -15.36 9.00 6.69
N ILE A 62 -14.22 8.91 7.37
CA ILE A 62 -13.54 7.63 7.63
C ILE A 62 -14.42 6.75 8.52
N ILE A 63 -14.61 5.50 8.11
CA ILE A 63 -15.32 4.48 8.89
C ILE A 63 -14.31 3.86 9.86
N LEU A 64 -14.41 4.22 11.14
CA LEU A 64 -13.51 3.69 12.19
C LEU A 64 -13.94 2.32 12.73
N ASN A 65 -15.19 1.93 12.51
CA ASN A 65 -15.75 0.66 12.97
C ASN A 65 -15.97 -0.29 11.78
N ALA A 66 -14.92 -0.51 10.99
CA ALA A 66 -14.97 -1.48 9.91
C ALA A 66 -14.96 -2.91 10.50
N PRO A 67 -15.79 -3.85 10.00
CA PRO A 67 -15.86 -5.21 10.52
C PRO A 67 -14.68 -6.03 10.00
N ILE A 68 -13.49 -5.77 10.54
CA ILE A 68 -12.25 -6.46 10.21
C ILE A 68 -11.89 -7.33 11.42
N GLU A 69 -11.68 -8.63 11.17
CA GLU A 69 -11.11 -9.53 12.18
C GLU A 69 -9.62 -9.23 12.31
N LEU A 70 -9.16 -8.96 13.54
CA LEU A 70 -7.76 -8.68 13.83
C LEU A 70 -7.06 -9.97 14.26
N ASP A 71 -6.13 -10.44 13.45
CA ASP A 71 -5.17 -11.50 13.81
C ASP A 71 -3.80 -10.86 14.05
N GLU A 72 -3.41 -10.73 15.32
CA GLU A 72 -2.13 -10.10 15.69
C GLU A 72 -0.93 -10.96 15.28
N GLU A 73 -1.07 -12.28 15.27
CA GLU A 73 0.02 -13.20 14.92
C GLU A 73 0.37 -13.08 13.42
N GLY A 74 -0.65 -12.93 12.57
CA GLY A 74 -0.49 -12.71 11.14
C GLY A 74 0.14 -11.35 10.76
N LEU A 75 0.25 -10.40 11.70
CA LEU A 75 0.87 -9.09 11.47
C LEU A 75 2.37 -9.07 11.81
N LEU A 76 2.91 -10.15 12.38
CA LEU A 76 4.33 -10.25 12.65
C LEU A 76 5.14 -10.32 11.35
N ILE A 77 6.25 -9.57 11.30
CA ILE A 77 7.16 -9.59 10.16
C ILE A 77 7.89 -10.93 10.16
N ASN A 78 7.72 -11.69 9.07
CA ASN A 78 8.41 -12.95 8.82
C ASN A 78 9.39 -12.80 7.65
N GLU A 79 10.34 -13.73 7.54
CA GLU A 79 11.27 -13.72 6.41
C GLU A 79 10.55 -13.98 5.08
N PRO A 80 10.99 -13.33 3.98
CA PRO A 80 10.42 -13.55 2.66
C PRO A 80 10.60 -15.02 2.21
N SER A 81 9.51 -15.66 1.77
CA SER A 81 9.57 -17.02 1.24
C SER A 81 10.25 -17.03 -0.12
N ARG A 82 11.51 -17.50 -0.17
CA ARG A 82 12.30 -17.61 -1.38
C ARG A 82 11.64 -18.52 -2.43
N GLU A 83 11.14 -19.68 -1.99
CA GLU A 83 10.47 -20.67 -2.84
C GLU A 83 9.27 -20.10 -3.61
N LEU A 84 8.50 -19.20 -2.99
CA LEU A 84 7.32 -18.60 -3.62
C LEU A 84 7.65 -17.33 -4.42
N LEU A 85 8.62 -16.53 -3.96
CA LEU A 85 8.91 -15.22 -4.53
C LEU A 85 9.90 -15.25 -5.70
N GLU A 86 10.87 -16.17 -5.72
CA GLU A 86 11.81 -16.29 -6.84
C GLU A 86 11.13 -16.56 -8.19
N PRO A 87 10.19 -17.54 -8.32
CA PRO A 87 9.49 -17.74 -9.59
C PRO A 87 8.64 -16.53 -9.98
N LEU A 88 7.99 -15.87 -9.01
CA LEU A 88 7.16 -14.69 -9.26
C LEU A 88 8.00 -13.49 -9.72
N PHE A 89 9.17 -13.27 -9.11
CA PHE A 89 10.08 -12.20 -9.51
C PHE A 89 10.73 -12.49 -10.87
N ALA A 90 10.94 -13.77 -11.21
CA ALA A 90 11.42 -14.15 -12.53
C ALA A 90 10.35 -13.88 -13.61
N GLU A 91 9.10 -14.28 -13.36
CA GLU A 91 7.97 -14.07 -14.27
C GLU A 91 7.67 -12.59 -14.51
N LEU A 92 7.69 -11.77 -13.44
CA LEU A 92 7.44 -10.32 -13.52
C LEU A 92 8.69 -9.50 -13.85
N GLU A 93 9.82 -10.16 -14.12
CA GLU A 93 11.12 -9.53 -14.43
C GLU A 93 11.62 -8.54 -13.37
N PHE A 94 11.28 -8.76 -12.10
CA PHE A 94 11.63 -7.92 -10.95
C PHE A 94 13.08 -8.12 -10.47
N ARG A 95 14.05 -7.99 -11.38
CA ARG A 95 15.49 -8.18 -11.14
C ARG A 95 16.03 -7.33 -9.99
N THR A 96 15.72 -6.03 -9.98
CA THR A 96 16.22 -5.07 -8.97
C THR A 96 15.59 -5.28 -7.59
N ILE A 97 14.31 -5.62 -7.55
CA ILE A 97 13.59 -5.88 -6.29
C ILE A 97 14.07 -7.19 -5.69
N GLY A 98 14.20 -8.25 -6.50
CA GLY A 98 14.70 -9.53 -6.02
C GLY A 98 16.13 -9.45 -5.47
N LYS A 99 17.02 -8.68 -6.10
CA LYS A 99 18.35 -8.41 -5.53
C LYS A 99 18.32 -7.65 -4.20
N ARG A 100 17.37 -6.73 -4.02
CA ARG A 100 17.20 -6.01 -2.75
C ARG A 100 16.66 -6.92 -1.64
N VAL A 101 15.80 -7.87 -1.98
CA VAL A 101 15.15 -8.77 -1.02
C VAL A 101 16.04 -9.97 -0.66
N PHE A 102 16.74 -10.56 -1.65
CA PHE A 102 17.51 -11.80 -1.50
C PHE A 102 19.03 -11.63 -1.65
N GLY A 103 19.51 -10.40 -1.87
CA GLY A 103 20.93 -10.09 -2.08
C GLY A 103 21.39 -10.27 -3.53
N GLU A 104 22.67 -9.97 -3.78
CA GLU A 104 23.27 -10.01 -5.14
C GLU A 104 23.32 -11.40 -5.76
N GLU A 105 23.06 -12.45 -4.98
CA GLU A 105 22.97 -13.83 -5.45
C GLU A 105 21.66 -14.12 -6.21
N PHE A 106 20.67 -13.24 -6.10
CA PHE A 106 19.43 -13.36 -6.86
C PHE A 106 19.66 -13.06 -8.33
N ASN A 107 19.53 -14.09 -9.15
CA ASN A 107 19.57 -13.98 -10.60
C ASN A 107 18.25 -14.49 -11.17
N VAL A 108 17.59 -13.63 -11.94
CA VAL A 108 16.52 -14.06 -12.86
C VAL A 108 17.21 -14.73 -14.04
N THR A 109 17.72 -15.93 -13.81
CA THR A 109 17.85 -16.87 -14.92
C THR A 109 16.43 -17.16 -15.32
N GLU A 110 16.03 -16.64 -16.48
CA GLU A 110 14.84 -17.08 -17.21
C GLU A 110 14.68 -18.57 -16.95
N VAL A 111 13.46 -18.99 -16.57
CA VAL A 111 13.09 -20.40 -16.50
C VAL A 111 13.44 -20.98 -17.86
N SER A 112 14.65 -21.51 -17.93
CA SER A 112 15.19 -22.08 -19.14
C SER A 112 14.44 -23.38 -19.22
N VAL A 113 13.38 -23.36 -20.04
CA VAL A 113 12.77 -24.56 -20.61
C VAL A 113 13.93 -25.50 -20.85
N THR A 114 13.94 -26.63 -20.14
CA THR A 114 15.04 -27.57 -20.14
C THR A 114 15.24 -28.08 -21.56
N GLN A 115 16.05 -27.37 -22.35
CA GLN A 115 16.72 -27.96 -23.48
C GLN A 115 17.88 -28.72 -22.89
N THR A 116 17.65 -30.01 -22.66
CA THR A 116 18.67 -31.00 -22.40
C THR A 116 19.72 -30.89 -23.50
N SER A 117 20.80 -30.16 -23.24
CA SER A 117 21.96 -30.10 -24.11
C SER A 117 22.70 -31.42 -23.99
N GLY A 118 22.44 -32.34 -24.92
CA GLY A 118 23.29 -33.50 -25.12
C GLY A 118 24.61 -33.05 -25.72
N GLN A 119 25.61 -32.74 -24.89
CA GLN A 119 26.99 -32.69 -25.36
C GLN A 119 27.41 -34.13 -25.67
N MET A 120 27.48 -34.46 -26.96
CA MET A 120 28.05 -35.73 -27.42
C MET A 120 29.56 -35.69 -27.25
N ASP A 121 30.13 -36.71 -26.60
CA ASP A 121 31.56 -37.00 -26.70
C ASP A 121 31.92 -37.30 -28.18
N LEU A 122 33.21 -37.22 -28.55
CA LEU A 122 33.71 -37.39 -29.92
C LEU A 122 33.33 -38.75 -30.56
N PHE A 123 32.83 -39.70 -29.76
CA PHE A 123 32.33 -41.02 -30.19
C PHE A 123 30.84 -41.27 -29.89
N GLY A 124 30.07 -40.23 -29.56
CA GLY A 124 28.60 -40.27 -29.60
C GLY A 124 27.88 -40.88 -28.40
N ASN A 125 28.54 -41.11 -27.26
CA ASN A 125 27.88 -41.60 -26.05
C ASN A 125 27.72 -40.51 -24.96
N VAL A 126 26.58 -40.54 -24.28
CA VAL A 126 26.20 -39.60 -23.21
C VAL A 126 26.76 -40.09 -21.87
N THR A 127 27.64 -39.32 -21.23
CA THR A 127 28.16 -39.63 -19.89
C THR A 127 27.61 -38.63 -18.87
N GLN A 128 26.86 -39.11 -17.87
CA GLN A 128 26.45 -38.29 -16.73
C GLN A 128 27.52 -38.41 -15.63
N THR A 129 28.11 -37.28 -15.23
CA THR A 129 28.98 -37.20 -14.06
C THR A 129 28.30 -36.35 -13.00
N THR A 130 27.80 -36.99 -11.95
CA THR A 130 27.23 -36.33 -10.76
C THR A 130 28.34 -36.04 -9.77
N THR A 131 28.50 -34.76 -9.39
CA THR A 131 29.31 -34.36 -8.23
C THR A 131 28.46 -33.48 -7.34
N VAL A 132 28.20 -33.94 -6.12
CA VAL A 132 27.51 -33.16 -5.07
C VAL A 132 28.55 -32.82 -4.00
N GLN A 133 28.69 -31.53 -3.66
CA GLN A 133 29.40 -31.09 -2.46
C GLN A 133 28.45 -30.27 -1.57
N THR A 134 28.33 -30.70 -0.33
CA THR A 134 27.62 -30.04 0.77
C THR A 134 28.61 -29.20 1.57
N GLN A 135 28.27 -27.95 1.90
CA GLN A 135 28.86 -27.24 3.04
C GLN A 135 27.82 -26.38 3.78
N VAL A 136 28.13 -26.17 5.06
CA VAL A 136 27.28 -25.91 6.23
C VAL A 136 26.99 -24.42 6.39
N ILE A 137 25.76 -24.05 6.79
CA ILE A 137 25.37 -22.67 7.07
C ILE A 137 25.52 -22.42 8.58
N VAL A 138 26.29 -21.39 8.95
CA VAL A 138 26.39 -20.87 10.31
C VAL A 138 25.37 -19.73 10.43
N GLU A 139 24.56 -19.80 11.47
CA GLU A 139 23.47 -18.89 11.79
C GLU A 139 24.03 -17.56 12.36
N GLU A 140 23.71 -16.43 11.72
CA GLU A 140 23.96 -15.09 12.26
C GLU A 140 22.63 -14.38 12.50
N ILE A 141 22.45 -13.93 13.74
CA ILE A 141 21.20 -13.45 14.32
C ILE A 141 20.98 -12.00 13.86
N VAL A 142 19.92 -11.74 13.10
CA VAL A 142 19.58 -10.39 12.64
C VAL A 142 19.03 -9.57 13.82
N THR A 143 19.78 -8.54 14.24
CA THR A 143 19.35 -7.62 15.30
C THR A 143 18.22 -6.69 14.83
N ALA A 144 17.20 -6.57 15.68
CA ALA A 144 15.93 -5.88 15.44
C ALA A 144 16.06 -4.40 15.02
N SER A 145 15.23 -4.02 14.03
CA SER A 145 15.07 -2.64 13.54
C SER A 145 14.30 -1.75 14.53
N ASN A 146 14.27 -0.44 14.26
CA ASN A 146 13.54 0.51 15.09
C ASN A 146 12.02 0.21 15.13
N ASN A 147 11.45 0.15 16.33
CA ASN A 147 10.03 -0.03 16.63
C ASN A 147 9.52 1.11 17.53
N ILE A 148 8.22 1.10 17.81
CA ILE A 148 7.54 2.12 18.64
C ILE A 148 8.12 2.24 20.06
N SER A 149 8.79 1.21 20.55
CA SER A 149 9.40 1.17 21.89
C SER A 149 10.84 1.66 21.91
N ASN A 150 11.51 1.79 20.75
CA ASN A 150 12.92 2.22 20.66
C ASN A 150 13.13 3.50 19.83
N THR A 151 12.05 4.12 19.35
CA THR A 151 12.11 5.41 18.62
C THR A 151 11.80 6.55 19.59
N PRO A 152 12.69 7.54 19.79
CA PRO A 152 12.43 8.67 20.68
C PRO A 152 11.32 9.58 20.11
N HIS A 153 10.37 9.97 20.97
CA HIS A 153 9.31 10.92 20.65
C HIS A 153 9.55 12.25 21.38
N THR A 154 9.38 13.38 20.68
CA THR A 154 9.36 14.76 21.22
C THR A 154 7.97 15.36 21.16
#